data_AF-A0A645IZ43-F1
#
_entry.id   AF-A0A645IZ43-F1
#
_cell.length_a   1.000
_cell.length_b   1.000
_cell.length_c   1.000
_cell.angle_alpha   90.00
_cell.angle_beta   90.00
_cell.angle_gamma   90.00
#
_symmetry.space_group_name_H-M   'P 1'
#
loop_
_entity.id
_entity.type
_entity.pdbx_description
1 polymer ?
#
loop_
_entity_poly.entity_id
_entity_poly.type
_entity_poly.pdbx_seq_one_letter_code
_entity_poly.pdbx_strand_id
1 'polypeptide(L)'
;MGIGTSFGTIPIVAAIFVPLAAQLGFSPLAIASLIAVAGALGDAGSPASDSTLGPTSGLNADGQHDHIWDTCVPTFLHYNIPLIVFGTFAAAFLL
;
A
#
# COMPACT_ATOMS: atom_id res chain seq x y z
N MET A 1 -2.30 13.70 -13.98
CA MET A 1 -3.43 12.83 -14.38
C MET A 1 -4.15 12.45 -13.10
N GLY A 2 -5.43 12.77 -12.95
CA GLY A 2 -6.23 12.50 -11.73
C GLY A 2 -6.57 11.01 -11.56
N ILE A 3 -5.56 10.18 -11.34
CA ILE A 3 -5.74 8.87 -10.75
C ILE A 3 -6.09 9.10 -9.28
N GLY A 4 -7.20 8.53 -8.81
CA GLY A 4 -7.63 8.71 -7.42
C GLY A 4 -6.48 8.41 -6.48
N THR A 5 -6.24 9.29 -5.51
CA THR A 5 -5.20 9.03 -4.51
C THR A 5 -5.58 7.73 -3.81
N SER A 6 -4.64 6.81 -3.68
CA SER A 6 -4.91 5.54 -2.99
C SER A 6 -5.43 5.77 -1.57
N PHE A 7 -4.98 6.85 -0.92
CA PHE A 7 -5.53 7.37 0.33
C PHE A 7 -7.02 7.74 0.26
N GLY A 8 -7.50 8.28 -0.87
CA GLY A 8 -8.92 8.61 -1.09
C GLY A 8 -9.84 7.39 -1.10
N THR A 9 -9.29 6.18 -1.32
CA THR A 9 -10.07 4.93 -1.27
C THR A 9 -10.19 4.36 0.13
N ILE A 10 -9.37 4.80 1.08
CA ILE A 10 -9.37 4.29 2.46
C ILE A 10 -10.74 4.44 3.14
N PRO A 11 -11.45 5.60 3.07
CA PRO A 11 -12.76 5.71 3.68
C PRO A 11 -13.80 4.73 3.10
N ILE A 12 -13.72 4.45 1.79
CA ILE A 12 -14.62 3.53 1.09
C ILE A 12 -14.36 2.10 1.55
N VAL A 13 -13.09 1.68 1.56
CA VAL A 13 -12.66 0.36 2.02
C VAL A 13 -12.98 0.19 3.51
N ALA A 14 -12.66 1.18 4.35
CA ALA A 14 -12.90 1.11 5.77
C ALA A 14 -14.39 0.96 6.11
N ALA A 15 -15.28 1.69 5.41
CA ALA A 15 -16.72 1.58 5.63
C ALA A 15 -17.27 0.17 5.40
N ILE A 16 -16.63 -0.62 4.54
CA ILE A 16 -17.05 -1.98 4.19
C ILE A 16 -16.32 -3.02 5.07
N PHE A 17 -14.99 -2.93 5.16
CA PHE A 17 -14.17 -3.99 5.74
C PHE A 17 -14.01 -3.89 7.25
N VAL A 18 -14.11 -2.70 7.85
CA VAL A 18 -14.08 -2.56 9.32
C VAL A 18 -15.24 -3.29 10.01
N PRO A 19 -16.53 -3.07 9.64
CA PRO A 19 -17.63 -3.79 10.29
C PRO A 19 -17.60 -5.29 9.99
N LEU A 20 -17.14 -5.69 8.79
CA LEU A 20 -16.98 -7.11 8.44
C LEU A 20 -15.93 -7.78 9.32
N ALA A 21 -14.73 -7.19 9.45
CA ALA A 21 -13.66 -7.76 10.25
C ALA A 21 -14.02 -7.80 11.74
N ALA A 22 -14.75 -6.79 12.24
CA ALA A 22 -15.29 -6.80 13.60
C ALA A 22 -16.27 -7.98 13.83
N GLN A 23 -17.14 -8.29 12.86
CA GLN A 23 -18.03 -9.46 12.94
C GLN A 23 -17.27 -10.79 12.86
N LEU A 24 -16.13 -10.82 12.18
CA LEU A 24 -15.23 -11.98 12.14
C LEU A 24 -14.38 -12.13 13.42
N GLY A 25 -14.54 -11.24 14.41
CA GLY A 25 -13.87 -11.31 15.70
C GLY A 25 -12.48 -10.72 15.75
N PHE A 26 -12.06 -9.95 14.74
CA PHE A 26 -10.77 -9.25 14.76
C PHE A 26 -10.78 -8.14 15.82
N SER A 27 -9.63 -7.95 16.48
CA SER A 27 -9.46 -6.85 17.42
C SER A 27 -9.47 -5.50 16.69
N PRO A 28 -9.83 -4.38 17.35
CA PRO A 28 -9.73 -3.05 16.74
C PRO A 28 -8.34 -2.74 16.19
N LEU A 29 -7.28 -3.24 16.85
CA LEU A 29 -5.90 -3.03 16.44
C LEU A 29 -5.55 -3.86 15.19
N ALA A 30 -6.02 -5.11 15.12
CA ALA A 30 -5.87 -5.94 13.93
C ALA A 30 -6.58 -5.32 12.73
N ILE A 31 -7.81 -4.82 12.91
CA ILE A 31 -8.57 -4.12 11.87
C ILE A 31 -7.83 -2.86 11.40
N ALA A 32 -7.38 -2.02 12.33
CA ALA A 32 -6.59 -0.83 12.01
C ALA A 32 -5.33 -1.18 11.23
N SER A 33 -4.65 -2.27 11.60
CA SER A 33 -3.45 -2.73 10.90
C SER A 33 -3.74 -3.15 9.45
N LEU A 34 -4.85 -3.87 9.21
CA LEU A 34 -5.25 -4.28 7.86
C LEU A 34 -5.59 -3.07 6.97
N ILE A 35 -6.32 -2.09 7.51
CA ILE A 35 -6.66 -0.87 6.78
C ILE A 35 -5.40 -0.04 6.48
N ALA A 36 -4.48 0.07 7.44
CA ALA A 36 -3.22 0.78 7.26
C ALA A 36 -2.34 0.11 6.18
N VAL A 37 -2.21 -1.22 6.23
CA VAL A 37 -1.50 -2.02 5.22
C VAL A 37 -2.13 -1.82 3.84
N ALA A 38 -3.46 -1.88 3.73
CA ALA A 38 -4.16 -1.67 2.47
C ALA A 38 -3.93 -0.25 1.90
N GLY A 39 -3.96 0.78 2.75
CA GLY A 39 -3.68 2.15 2.34
C GLY A 39 -2.25 2.34 1.83
N ALA A 40 -1.28 1.82 2.58
CA ALA A 40 0.14 1.88 2.23
C ALA A 40 0.47 1.10 0.95
N LEU A 41 -0.15 -0.07 0.75
CA LEU A 41 -0.02 -0.84 -0.49
C LEU A 41 -0.70 -0.15 -1.67
N GLY A 42 -1.86 0.47 -1.46
CA GLY A 42 -2.50 1.24 -2.52
C GLY A 42 -1.58 2.37 -2.99
N ASP A 43 -0.93 3.06 -2.07
CA ASP A 43 -0.05 4.19 -2.35
C ASP A 43 1.25 3.78 -3.04
N ALA A 44 1.99 2.80 -2.54
CA ALA A 44 3.26 2.40 -3.16
C ALA A 44 3.14 1.27 -4.20
N GLY A 45 1.95 0.67 -4.34
CA GLY A 45 1.74 -0.56 -5.11
C GLY A 45 1.62 -0.38 -6.62
N SER A 46 1.22 0.80 -7.07
CA SER A 46 0.94 1.06 -8.48
C SER A 46 2.13 1.75 -9.16
N PRO A 47 2.53 1.33 -10.37
CA PRO A 47 3.50 2.07 -11.18
C PRO A 47 3.09 3.53 -11.40
N ALA A 48 1.79 3.79 -11.55
CA ALA A 48 1.30 5.13 -11.80
C ALA A 48 1.22 6.01 -10.54
N SER A 49 1.51 5.51 -9.34
CA SER A 49 1.31 6.28 -8.11
C SER A 49 2.23 7.50 -8.01
N ASP A 50 1.78 8.53 -7.31
CA ASP A 50 2.62 9.68 -6.96
C ASP A 50 3.86 9.23 -6.16
N SER A 51 3.74 8.19 -5.35
CA SER A 51 4.84 7.62 -4.55
C SER A 51 5.88 6.85 -5.37
N THR A 52 5.58 6.47 -6.61
CA THR A 52 6.56 5.89 -7.54
C THR A 52 7.02 6.92 -8.59
N LEU A 53 6.11 7.75 -9.09
CA LEU A 53 6.42 8.78 -10.09
C LEU A 53 7.28 9.92 -9.52
N GLY A 54 7.03 10.34 -8.28
CA GLY A 54 7.80 11.35 -7.58
C GLY A 54 9.30 10.98 -7.52
N PRO A 55 9.68 9.86 -6.88
CA PRO A 55 11.07 9.40 -6.84
C PRO A 55 11.65 9.17 -8.24
N THR A 56 10.90 8.55 -9.16
CA THR A 56 11.35 8.32 -10.54
C THR A 56 11.74 9.64 -11.22
N SER A 57 10.92 10.68 -11.13
CA SER A 57 11.21 11.97 -11.76
C SER A 57 12.47 12.64 -11.22
N GLY A 58 12.79 12.43 -9.93
CA GLY A 58 14.01 12.95 -9.31
C GLY A 58 15.26 12.12 -9.67
N LEU A 59 15.13 10.80 -9.68
CA LEU A 59 16.23 9.88 -10.02
C LEU A 59 16.54 9.89 -11.52
N ASN A 60 15.55 10.15 -12.37
CA ASN A 60 15.72 10.23 -13.82
C ASN A 60 16.18 11.61 -14.34
N ALA A 61 16.85 12.41 -13.51
CA ALA A 61 17.30 13.75 -13.88
C ALA A 61 18.33 13.75 -15.03
N ASP A 62 19.08 12.67 -15.19
CA ASP A 62 20.08 12.45 -16.24
C ASP A 62 19.57 11.55 -17.39
N GLY A 63 18.33 11.08 -17.32
CA GLY A 63 17.72 10.19 -18.31
C GLY A 63 18.10 8.72 -18.20
N GLN A 64 18.82 8.30 -17.16
CA GLN A 64 19.34 6.93 -17.01
C GLN A 64 18.51 6.02 -16.10
N HIS A 65 17.44 6.52 -15.50
CA HIS A 65 16.64 5.78 -14.51
C HIS A 65 15.38 5.20 -15.15
N ASP A 66 15.21 3.87 -15.11
CA ASP A 66 14.02 3.20 -15.63
C ASP A 66 12.92 3.14 -14.55
N HIS A 67 11.77 3.72 -14.85
CA HIS A 67 10.65 3.76 -13.93
C HIS A 67 10.23 2.36 -13.42
N ILE A 68 10.20 1.36 -14.30
CA ILE A 68 9.70 0.03 -13.95
C ILE A 68 10.76 -0.76 -13.19
N TRP A 69 11.97 -0.84 -13.73
CA TRP A 69 13.02 -1.69 -13.20
C TRP A 69 13.77 -1.07 -12.02
N ASP A 70 13.90 0.25 -11.98
CA ASP A 70 14.68 0.92 -10.94
C ASP A 70 13.80 1.55 -9.85
N THR A 71 12.49 1.73 -10.08
CA THR A 71 11.53 2.15 -9.04
C THR A 71 10.49 1.08 -8.73
N CYS A 72 9.67 0.65 -9.68
CA CYS A 72 8.50 -0.18 -9.37
C CYS A 72 8.86 -1.57 -8.87
N VAL A 73 9.81 -2.26 -9.52
CA VAL A 73 10.23 -3.61 -9.13
C VAL A 73 10.90 -3.60 -7.74
N PRO A 74 11.86 -2.72 -7.44
CA PRO A 74 12.44 -2.62 -6.10
C PRO A 74 11.39 -2.34 -5.01
N THR A 75 10.46 -1.41 -5.25
CA THR A 75 9.35 -1.10 -4.33
C THR A 75 8.46 -2.33 -4.13
N PHE A 76 8.11 -3.04 -5.20
CA PHE A 76 7.30 -4.24 -5.08
C PHE A 76 7.99 -5.31 -4.22
N LEU A 77 9.28 -5.56 -4.47
CA LEU A 77 10.05 -6.61 -3.79
C LEU A 77 10.37 -6.27 -2.34
N HIS A 78 10.75 -5.03 -2.03
CA HIS A 78 11.28 -4.66 -0.71
C HIS A 78 10.27 -3.93 0.17
N TYR A 79 9.16 -3.43 -0.39
CA TYR A 79 8.10 -2.76 0.36
C TYR A 79 6.79 -3.54 0.27
N ASN A 80 6.26 -3.79 -0.93
CA ASN A 80 4.91 -4.38 -1.05
C ASN A 80 4.84 -5.83 -0.56
N ILE A 81 5.76 -6.70 -1.01
CA ILE A 81 5.77 -8.11 -0.58
C ILE A 81 5.94 -8.21 0.94
N PRO A 82 6.95 -7.59 1.58
CA PRO A 82 7.08 -7.63 3.03
C PRO A 82 5.86 -7.08 3.75
N LEU A 83 5.29 -5.97 3.27
CA LEU A 83 4.15 -5.34 3.91
C LEU A 83 2.88 -6.21 3.85
N ILE A 84 2.63 -6.91 2.73
CA ILE A 84 1.57 -7.92 2.63
C ILE A 84 1.82 -9.04 3.63
N VAL A 85 3.01 -9.63 3.61
CA VAL A 85 3.33 -10.82 4.42
C VAL A 85 3.25 -10.50 5.92
N PHE A 86 3.98 -9.48 6.37
CA PHE A 86 4.04 -9.14 7.79
C PHE A 86 2.77 -8.44 8.28
N GLY A 87 2.13 -7.62 7.44
CA GLY A 87 0.89 -6.94 7.77
C GLY A 87 -0.27 -7.92 7.98
N THR A 88 -0.47 -8.85 7.05
CA THR A 88 -1.50 -9.88 7.19
C THR A 88 -1.16 -10.85 8.33
N PHE A 89 0.10 -11.23 8.50
CA PHE A 89 0.51 -12.09 9.61
C PHE A 89 0.25 -11.45 10.97
N ALA A 90 0.62 -10.17 11.16
CA ALA A 90 0.39 -9.46 12.40
C ALA A 90 -1.11 -9.39 12.73
N ALA A 91 -1.95 -9.05 11.74
CA ALA A 91 -3.39 -8.97 11.92
C ALA A 91 -4.06 -10.32 12.23
N ALA A 92 -3.55 -11.42 11.67
CA ALA A 92 -4.17 -12.73 11.81
C ALA A 92 -3.73 -13.48 13.08
N PHE A 93 -2.51 -13.22 13.58
CA PHE A 93 -1.91 -14.07 14.61
C PHE A 93 -1.34 -13.32 15.81
N LEU A 94 -1.13 -12.00 15.73
CA LEU A 94 -0.45 -11.23 16.77
C LEU A 94 -1.33 -10.16 17.43
N LEU A 95 -2.24 -9.55 16.67
CA LEU A 95 -3.11 -8.44 17.09
C LEU A 95 -4.55 -8.89 17.31
#